data_AF-A0A1Z5L058-F1
#
_entry.id   AF-A0A1Z5L058-F1
#
_cell.length_a   1.000
_cell.length_b   1.000
_cell.length_c   1.000
_cell.angle_alpha   90.00
_cell.angle_beta   90.00
_cell.angle_gamma   90.00
#
_symmetry.space_group_name_H-M   'P 1'
#
loop_
_entity.id
_entity.type
_entity.pdbx_description
1 polymer ?
#
loop_
_entity_poly.entity_id
_entity_poly.type
_entity_poly.pdbx_seq_one_letter_code
_entity_poly.pdbx_strand_id
1 'polypeptide(L)'
;MRRAMDLIHFVVKDGVIPDLTAASNCGPQGEACCRRKSAGGRRTSAVRAEDLDQCRTVHNAVKKFEDLVEMTRMTLAGPMYRERLSSALDAAVERTQDFTDSAYTSHEHREKILLLCDRTKLELNQLLRIGVSLDQADCTSPNEDLEASIAQTLQASADFKQQLRDTALDNADDLFKTMDEGELLNRMKNAALAGDQARLEEYSEKFAEHAEHVQEVCRLLFHVASTEALQVTGKNTDACLKVYGSQVISAYQTLCTHPMSKIAKENVEVFMDVWQSLVSDVAALSREVGQLCRATGQDAPGYLSLPRPGRHGTTSKPLKPAKLDTEVL
;
A
#
# COMPACT_ATOMS: atom_id res chain seq x y z
N MET A 1 1.69 26.52 18.44
CA MET A 1 2.57 25.73 19.33
C MET A 1 1.95 24.37 19.65
N ARG A 2 0.93 24.26 20.54
CA ARG A 2 0.33 22.95 20.90
C ARG A 2 -0.27 22.19 19.70
N ARG A 3 -1.12 22.84 18.89
CA ARG A 3 -1.65 22.25 17.63
C ARG A 3 -0.56 21.86 16.62
N ALA A 4 0.53 22.62 16.53
CA ALA A 4 1.64 22.29 15.63
C ALA A 4 2.41 21.05 16.11
N MET A 5 2.62 20.91 17.43
CA MET A 5 3.19 19.70 18.03
C MET A 5 2.28 18.49 17.86
N ASP A 6 0.96 18.66 17.98
CA ASP A 6 -0.02 17.59 17.76
C ASP A 6 -0.04 17.13 16.29
N LEU A 7 0.13 18.05 15.33
CA LEU A 7 0.23 17.74 13.90
C LEU A 7 1.55 17.06 13.54
N ILE A 8 2.68 17.51 14.10
CA ILE A 8 3.98 16.83 13.95
C ILE A 8 3.88 15.42 14.56
N HIS A 9 3.26 15.28 15.73
CA HIS A 9 3.06 13.98 16.36
C HIS A 9 2.12 13.08 15.54
N PHE A 10 1.07 13.62 14.91
CA PHE A 10 0.20 12.87 13.99
C PHE A 10 0.99 12.34 12.79
N VAL A 11 1.78 13.19 12.12
CA VAL A 11 2.61 12.79 10.98
C VAL A 11 3.65 11.73 11.38
N VAL A 12 4.32 11.91 12.52
CA VAL A 12 5.36 10.97 12.99
C VAL A 12 4.79 9.66 13.51
N LYS A 13 3.68 9.70 14.26
CA LYS A 13 3.09 8.50 14.89
C LYS A 13 2.24 7.70 13.90
N ASP A 14 1.34 8.36 13.18
CA ASP A 14 0.42 7.68 12.27
C ASP A 14 1.05 7.42 10.90
N GLY A 15 2.04 8.23 10.49
CA GLY A 15 2.81 8.03 9.26
C GLY A 15 3.88 6.93 9.34
N VAL A 16 4.49 6.66 10.50
CA VAL A 16 5.68 5.80 10.57
C VAL A 16 5.52 4.52 11.41
N ILE A 17 4.68 4.43 12.47
CA ILE A 17 4.72 3.23 13.35
C ILE A 17 3.35 2.84 13.96
N PRO A 18 2.82 1.65 13.65
CA PRO A 18 1.67 1.06 14.35
C PRO A 18 2.08 0.30 15.61
N ASP A 19 3.21 -0.42 15.54
CA ASP A 19 3.49 -1.54 16.45
C ASP A 19 4.09 -1.15 17.82
N LEU A 20 4.40 0.13 18.05
CA LEU A 20 4.90 0.59 19.36
C LEU A 20 3.80 1.10 20.29
N THR A 21 2.57 1.27 19.80
CA THR A 21 1.46 1.82 20.60
C THR A 21 0.64 0.76 21.33
N ALA A 22 0.70 -0.50 20.88
CA ALA A 22 0.08 -1.62 21.58
C ALA A 22 0.83 -2.01 22.88
N ALA A 23 2.07 -1.55 23.06
CA ALA A 23 2.90 -1.92 24.21
C ALA A 23 3.00 -0.86 25.32
N SER A 24 2.41 0.34 25.16
CA SER A 24 2.65 1.47 26.07
C SER A 24 1.45 1.96 26.90
N ASN A 25 0.28 1.34 26.78
CA ASN A 25 -0.87 1.65 27.65
C ASN A 25 -1.00 0.68 28.84
N CYS A 26 0.00 0.65 29.71
CA CYS A 26 -0.14 0.15 31.07
C CYS A 26 0.36 1.22 32.05
N GLY A 27 -0.56 2.07 32.52
CA GLY A 27 -0.31 2.98 33.64
C GLY A 27 -0.25 2.21 34.98
N PRO A 28 0.48 2.70 36.00
CA PRO A 28 0.76 1.94 37.21
C PRO A 28 -0.26 2.24 38.31
N GLN A 29 -1.14 1.30 38.65
CA GLN A 29 -1.83 1.26 39.95
C GLN A 29 -2.14 -0.17 40.40
N GLY A 30 -1.73 -0.51 41.62
CA GLY A 30 -2.45 -1.47 42.47
C GLY A 30 -1.89 -2.90 42.53
N GLU A 31 -1.59 -3.34 43.75
CA GLU A 31 -0.95 -4.59 44.15
C GLU A 31 -1.79 -5.88 43.97
N ALA A 32 -1.06 -6.99 43.77
CA ALA A 32 -1.34 -8.37 44.21
C ALA A 32 -2.64 -9.09 43.77
N CYS A 33 -2.51 -10.16 42.97
CA CYS A 33 -2.36 -11.53 43.49
C CYS A 33 -2.50 -12.57 42.36
N CYS A 34 -1.53 -13.47 42.28
CA CYS A 34 -1.46 -14.60 41.36
C CYS A 34 -2.59 -15.61 41.60
N ARG A 35 -3.34 -15.98 40.55
CA ARG A 35 -3.98 -17.32 40.49
C ARG A 35 -3.98 -17.87 39.07
N ARG A 36 -3.05 -18.80 38.83
CA ARG A 36 -3.05 -19.72 37.69
C ARG A 36 -4.38 -20.48 37.63
N LYS A 37 -5.06 -20.46 36.49
CA LYS A 37 -5.84 -21.60 36.00
C LYS A 37 -5.53 -21.82 34.52
N SER A 38 -5.09 -23.05 34.27
CA SER A 38 -4.89 -23.66 32.96
C SER A 38 -6.22 -23.76 32.22
N ALA A 39 -6.25 -23.30 30.97
CA ALA A 39 -7.18 -23.76 29.94
C ALA A 39 -6.47 -23.61 28.59
N GLY A 40 -5.86 -24.72 28.15
CA GLY A 40 -5.29 -24.85 26.81
C GLY A 40 -6.37 -24.96 25.75
N GLY A 41 -6.01 -24.59 24.52
CA GLY A 41 -6.78 -24.95 23.31
C GLY A 41 -7.71 -23.88 22.74
N ARG A 42 -7.22 -22.66 22.45
CA ARG A 42 -7.92 -21.73 21.52
C ARG A 42 -7.09 -20.59 20.92
N ARG A 43 -5.77 -20.57 21.14
CA ARG A 43 -4.91 -19.41 20.77
C ARG A 43 -4.38 -19.42 19.34
N THR A 44 -4.48 -20.51 18.60
CA THR A 44 -3.87 -20.63 17.26
C THR A 44 -4.75 -20.13 16.12
N SER A 45 -6.07 -20.00 16.32
CA SER A 45 -6.99 -19.46 15.30
C SER A 45 -7.19 -17.94 15.40
N ALA A 46 -7.16 -17.37 16.60
CA ALA A 46 -7.36 -15.94 16.83
C ALA A 46 -6.20 -15.09 16.28
N VAL A 47 -4.96 -15.51 16.50
CA VAL A 47 -3.74 -14.80 16.03
C VAL A 47 -3.68 -14.72 14.50
N ARG A 48 -4.34 -15.62 13.77
CA ARG A 48 -4.36 -15.64 12.30
C ARG A 48 -5.53 -14.88 11.66
N ALA A 49 -6.59 -14.61 12.43
CA ALA A 49 -7.69 -13.75 12.02
C ALA A 49 -7.28 -12.27 12.14
N GLU A 50 -6.52 -11.94 13.18
CA GLU A 50 -5.88 -10.62 13.35
C GLU A 50 -4.96 -10.28 12.16
N ASP A 51 -4.21 -11.27 11.63
CA ASP A 51 -3.38 -11.09 10.44
C ASP A 51 -4.18 -10.68 9.17
N LEU A 52 -5.48 -11.03 9.04
CA LEU A 52 -6.31 -10.60 7.89
C LEU A 52 -6.69 -9.12 8.03
N ASP A 53 -6.88 -8.65 9.25
CA ASP A 53 -7.17 -7.26 9.58
C ASP A 53 -5.94 -6.36 9.42
N GLN A 54 -4.73 -6.93 9.50
CA GLN A 54 -3.46 -6.23 9.33
C GLN A 54 -3.10 -5.83 7.88
N CYS A 55 -3.80 -6.33 6.84
CA CYS A 55 -3.51 -5.97 5.46
C CYS A 55 -3.92 -4.50 5.20
N ARG A 56 -2.96 -3.57 5.19
CA ARG A 56 -3.26 -2.13 5.06
C ARG A 56 -3.65 -1.67 3.67
N THR A 57 -3.18 -2.37 2.65
CA THR A 57 -3.35 -1.98 1.24
C THR A 57 -4.18 -3.04 0.51
N VAL A 58 -4.83 -2.64 -0.59
CA VAL A 58 -5.49 -3.62 -1.47
C VAL A 58 -4.47 -4.61 -2.02
N HIS A 59 -3.28 -4.14 -2.40
CA HIS A 59 -2.20 -4.99 -2.88
C HIS A 59 -1.89 -6.14 -1.91
N ASN A 60 -1.70 -5.84 -0.62
CA ASN A 60 -1.37 -6.87 0.38
C ASN A 60 -2.54 -7.83 0.63
N ALA A 61 -3.78 -7.31 0.61
CA ALA A 61 -4.97 -8.15 0.77
C ALA A 61 -5.13 -9.13 -0.41
N VAL A 62 -4.97 -8.65 -1.65
CA VAL A 62 -5.01 -9.49 -2.85
C VAL A 62 -3.85 -10.49 -2.86
N LYS A 63 -2.64 -10.08 -2.52
CA LYS A 63 -1.49 -10.98 -2.44
C LYS A 63 -1.72 -12.10 -1.41
N LYS A 64 -2.28 -11.78 -0.25
CA LYS A 64 -2.64 -12.77 0.77
C LYS A 64 -3.70 -13.75 0.26
N PHE A 65 -4.70 -13.25 -0.46
CA PHE A 65 -5.69 -14.10 -1.13
C PHE A 65 -5.03 -15.03 -2.16
N GLU A 66 -4.14 -14.52 -3.02
CA GLU A 66 -3.37 -15.31 -3.99
C GLU A 66 -2.53 -16.41 -3.32
N ASP A 67 -1.81 -16.08 -2.24
CA ASP A 67 -1.03 -17.05 -1.46
C ASP A 67 -1.93 -18.15 -0.86
N LEU A 68 -3.15 -17.80 -0.46
CA LEU A 68 -4.14 -18.78 0.00
C LEU A 68 -4.63 -19.67 -1.14
N VAL A 69 -4.98 -19.09 -2.29
CA VAL A 69 -5.40 -19.85 -3.47
C VAL A 69 -4.30 -20.84 -3.87
N GLU A 70 -3.04 -20.42 -3.88
CA GLU A 70 -1.88 -21.26 -4.21
C GLU A 70 -1.68 -22.43 -3.23
N MET A 71 -1.80 -22.16 -1.93
CA MET A 71 -1.74 -23.19 -0.87
C MET A 71 -2.87 -24.22 -0.97
N THR A 72 -3.94 -23.95 -1.73
CA THR A 72 -5.02 -24.91 -1.99
C THR A 72 -4.52 -26.20 -2.64
N ARG A 73 -3.42 -26.14 -3.40
CA ARG A 73 -2.78 -27.35 -3.99
C ARG A 73 -2.38 -28.37 -2.93
N MET A 74 -2.00 -27.91 -1.73
CA MET A 74 -1.55 -28.77 -0.63
C MET A 74 -2.69 -29.10 0.34
N THR A 75 -3.65 -28.18 0.50
CA THR A 75 -4.75 -28.31 1.48
C THR A 75 -6.02 -28.92 0.90
N LEU A 76 -6.09 -29.08 -0.42
CA LEU A 76 -7.23 -29.62 -1.17
C LEU A 76 -8.55 -28.88 -0.89
N ALA A 77 -8.47 -27.59 -0.55
CA ALA A 77 -9.62 -26.76 -0.18
C ALA A 77 -10.48 -27.36 0.95
N GLY A 78 -9.83 -27.92 1.99
CA GLY A 78 -10.53 -28.44 3.16
C GLY A 78 -11.40 -27.38 3.89
N PRO A 79 -12.37 -27.79 4.74
CA PRO A 79 -13.44 -26.91 5.25
C PRO A 79 -12.96 -25.60 5.90
N MET A 80 -12.00 -25.66 6.82
CA MET A 80 -11.44 -24.48 7.50
C MET A 80 -10.66 -23.55 6.54
N TYR A 81 -10.18 -24.10 5.43
CA TYR A 81 -9.43 -23.36 4.43
C TYR A 81 -10.35 -22.57 3.49
N ARG A 82 -11.52 -23.13 3.19
CA ARG A 82 -12.58 -22.49 2.38
C ARG A 82 -13.07 -21.19 3.00
N GLU A 83 -13.37 -21.21 4.30
CA GLU A 83 -13.81 -20.00 5.03
C GLU A 83 -12.73 -18.91 4.97
N ARG A 84 -11.45 -19.28 5.12
CA ARG A 84 -10.33 -18.33 5.06
C ARG A 84 -10.16 -17.72 3.67
N LEU A 85 -10.37 -18.50 2.60
CA LEU A 85 -10.33 -18.00 1.23
C LEU A 85 -11.44 -16.97 0.99
N SER A 86 -12.68 -17.28 1.39
CA SER A 86 -13.80 -16.35 1.27
C SER A 86 -13.55 -15.05 2.05
N SER A 87 -13.15 -15.14 3.32
CA SER A 87 -12.84 -13.95 4.12
C SER A 87 -11.67 -13.12 3.56
N ALA A 88 -10.66 -13.76 2.96
CA ALA A 88 -9.55 -13.04 2.35
C ALA A 88 -9.99 -12.28 1.09
N LEU A 89 -10.85 -12.87 0.25
CA LEU A 89 -11.39 -12.17 -0.91
C LEU A 89 -12.33 -11.03 -0.50
N ASP A 90 -13.21 -11.25 0.47
CA ASP A 90 -14.12 -10.21 0.97
C ASP A 90 -13.34 -9.01 1.51
N ALA A 91 -12.26 -9.27 2.28
CA ALA A 91 -11.36 -8.22 2.78
C ALA A 91 -10.65 -7.45 1.66
N ALA A 92 -10.28 -8.12 0.55
CA ALA A 92 -9.69 -7.46 -0.61
C ALA A 92 -10.72 -6.59 -1.36
N VAL A 93 -11.95 -7.10 -1.52
CA VAL A 93 -13.05 -6.39 -2.18
C VAL A 93 -13.48 -5.15 -1.38
N GLU A 94 -13.59 -5.26 -0.05
CA GLU A 94 -13.92 -4.12 0.81
C GLU A 94 -12.94 -2.96 0.62
N ARG A 95 -11.64 -3.25 0.55
CA ARG A 95 -10.60 -2.22 0.34
C ARG A 95 -10.64 -1.57 -1.04
N THR A 96 -11.41 -2.10 -1.99
CA THR A 96 -11.61 -1.42 -3.28
C THR A 96 -12.61 -0.28 -3.21
N GLN A 97 -13.29 -0.10 -2.08
CA GLN A 97 -14.19 1.04 -1.85
C GLN A 97 -13.47 2.38 -2.01
N ASP A 98 -12.20 2.47 -1.59
CA ASP A 98 -11.37 3.66 -1.81
C ASP A 98 -11.28 4.04 -3.30
N PHE A 99 -11.40 3.07 -4.22
CA PHE A 99 -11.43 3.32 -5.65
C PHE A 99 -12.84 3.63 -6.15
N THR A 100 -13.84 2.84 -5.73
CA THR A 100 -15.20 2.96 -6.27
C THR A 100 -15.92 4.20 -5.76
N ASP A 101 -15.62 4.66 -4.55
CA ASP A 101 -16.30 5.79 -3.92
C ASP A 101 -15.59 7.11 -4.24
N SER A 102 -14.38 7.03 -4.80
CA SER A 102 -13.61 8.16 -5.28
C SER A 102 -14.39 8.99 -6.32
N ALA A 103 -14.47 10.30 -6.09
CA ALA A 103 -15.10 11.24 -7.03
C ALA A 103 -14.33 11.34 -8.36
N TYR A 104 -13.04 10.99 -8.35
CA TYR A 104 -12.14 11.13 -9.51
C TYR A 104 -12.04 9.84 -10.33
N THR A 105 -12.47 8.71 -9.79
CA THR A 105 -12.52 7.46 -10.56
C THR A 105 -13.62 7.52 -11.63
N SER A 106 -13.23 7.34 -12.89
CA SER A 106 -14.16 7.36 -14.02
C SER A 106 -15.21 6.26 -13.92
N HIS A 107 -16.36 6.47 -14.56
CA HIS A 107 -17.42 5.45 -14.62
C HIS A 107 -16.89 4.14 -15.22
N GLU A 108 -16.08 4.22 -16.28
CA GLU A 108 -15.51 3.05 -16.94
C GLU A 108 -14.58 2.25 -16.02
N HIS A 109 -13.69 2.91 -15.27
CA HIS A 109 -12.83 2.23 -14.32
C HIS A 109 -13.63 1.59 -13.19
N ARG A 110 -14.62 2.30 -12.64
CA ARG A 110 -15.51 1.79 -11.58
C ARG A 110 -16.27 0.55 -12.02
N GLU A 111 -16.86 0.57 -13.21
CA GLU A 111 -17.56 -0.58 -13.78
C GLU A 111 -16.62 -1.78 -13.97
N LYS A 112 -15.43 -1.56 -14.54
CA LYS A 112 -14.42 -2.61 -14.73
C LYS A 112 -13.96 -3.23 -13.41
N ILE A 113 -13.73 -2.42 -12.37
CA ILE A 113 -13.37 -2.89 -11.03
C ILE A 113 -14.45 -3.82 -10.49
N LEU A 114 -15.72 -3.40 -10.55
CA LEU A 114 -16.85 -4.20 -10.05
C LEU A 114 -17.01 -5.52 -10.82
N LEU A 115 -16.89 -5.48 -12.15
CA LEU A 115 -16.95 -6.68 -12.99
C LEU A 115 -15.83 -7.68 -12.65
N LEU A 116 -14.60 -7.20 -12.41
CA LEU A 116 -13.47 -8.06 -12.05
C LEU A 116 -13.57 -8.59 -10.62
N CYS A 117 -14.13 -7.82 -9.68
CA CYS A 117 -14.51 -8.30 -8.36
C CYS A 117 -15.47 -9.49 -8.47
N ASP A 118 -16.55 -9.34 -9.24
CA ASP A 118 -17.56 -10.39 -9.40
C ASP A 118 -17.02 -11.61 -10.14
N ARG A 119 -16.17 -11.41 -11.17
CA ARG A 119 -15.44 -12.50 -11.82
C ARG A 119 -14.57 -13.27 -10.83
N THR A 120 -13.78 -12.57 -10.01
CA THR A 120 -12.90 -13.22 -9.02
C THR A 120 -13.71 -14.01 -7.98
N LYS A 121 -14.86 -13.48 -7.54
CA LYS A 121 -15.80 -14.21 -6.67
C LYS A 121 -16.36 -15.46 -7.35
N LEU A 122 -16.69 -15.38 -8.63
CA LEU A 122 -17.21 -16.53 -9.38
C LEU A 122 -16.16 -17.64 -9.50
N GLU A 123 -14.93 -17.31 -9.87
CA GLU A 123 -13.83 -18.28 -9.95
C GLU A 123 -13.53 -18.90 -8.58
N LEU A 124 -13.51 -18.11 -7.50
CA LEU A 124 -13.37 -18.65 -6.15
C LEU A 124 -14.50 -19.62 -5.81
N ASN A 125 -15.76 -19.28 -6.10
CA ASN A 125 -16.89 -20.17 -5.83
C ASN A 125 -16.77 -21.50 -6.60
N GLN A 126 -16.24 -21.48 -7.82
CA GLN A 126 -15.95 -22.70 -8.58
C GLN A 126 -14.85 -23.53 -7.90
N LEU A 127 -13.76 -22.90 -7.46
CA LEU A 127 -12.69 -23.56 -6.71
C LEU A 127 -13.22 -24.24 -5.43
N LEU A 128 -14.05 -23.53 -4.67
CA LEU A 128 -14.66 -24.06 -3.45
C LEU A 128 -15.58 -25.26 -3.73
N ARG A 129 -16.34 -25.24 -4.83
CA ARG A 129 -17.18 -26.38 -5.24
C ARG A 129 -16.35 -27.61 -5.57
N ILE A 130 -15.25 -27.45 -6.30
CA ILE A 130 -14.32 -28.56 -6.60
C ILE A 130 -13.74 -29.13 -5.31
N GLY A 131 -13.33 -28.27 -4.37
CA GLY A 131 -12.87 -28.68 -3.05
C GLY A 131 -13.88 -29.53 -2.28
N VAL A 132 -15.16 -29.15 -2.30
CA VAL A 132 -16.24 -29.94 -1.67
C VAL A 132 -16.41 -31.31 -2.35
N SER A 133 -16.33 -31.36 -3.68
CA SER A 133 -16.41 -32.62 -4.42
C SER A 133 -15.23 -33.57 -4.11
N LEU A 134 -14.02 -33.02 -3.94
CA LEU A 134 -12.84 -33.81 -3.57
C LEU A 134 -12.95 -34.37 -2.15
N ASP A 135 -13.43 -33.57 -1.19
CA ASP A 135 -13.72 -34.02 0.19
C ASP A 135 -14.72 -35.19 0.19
N GLN A 136 -15.77 -35.12 -0.65
CA GLN A 136 -16.79 -36.18 -0.74
C GLN A 136 -16.30 -37.45 -1.42
N ALA A 137 -15.32 -37.33 -2.31
CA ALA A 137 -14.73 -38.44 -3.03
C ALA A 137 -13.52 -39.08 -2.31
N ASP A 138 -13.22 -38.66 -1.07
CA ASP A 138 -12.04 -39.06 -0.28
C ASP A 138 -10.73 -38.99 -1.09
N CYS A 139 -10.62 -38.01 -1.99
CA CYS A 139 -9.45 -37.83 -2.83
C CYS A 139 -8.29 -37.25 -2.02
N THR A 140 -7.14 -37.92 -2.04
CA THR A 140 -5.96 -37.53 -1.24
C THR A 140 -4.91 -36.75 -2.04
N SER A 141 -5.17 -36.44 -3.31
CA SER A 141 -4.23 -35.75 -4.20
C SER A 141 -4.95 -34.73 -5.10
N PRO A 142 -4.28 -33.62 -5.46
CA PRO A 142 -4.84 -32.64 -6.40
C PRO A 142 -5.09 -33.30 -7.76
N ASN A 143 -6.23 -32.99 -8.37
CA ASN A 143 -6.58 -33.44 -9.73
C ASN A 143 -6.43 -32.28 -10.74
N GLU A 144 -6.56 -32.60 -12.03
CA GLU A 144 -6.43 -31.61 -13.10
C GLU A 144 -7.47 -30.49 -12.99
N ASP A 145 -8.70 -30.81 -12.58
CA ASP A 145 -9.78 -29.83 -12.39
C ASP A 145 -9.46 -28.81 -11.29
N LEU A 146 -8.87 -29.28 -10.17
CA LEU A 146 -8.44 -28.41 -9.08
C LEU A 146 -7.31 -27.50 -9.55
N GLU A 147 -6.31 -28.04 -10.23
CA GLU A 147 -5.19 -27.25 -10.77
C GLU A 147 -5.68 -26.18 -11.77
N ALA A 148 -6.60 -26.55 -12.65
CA ALA A 148 -7.21 -25.60 -13.59
C ALA A 148 -7.98 -24.49 -12.87
N SER A 149 -8.76 -24.83 -11.83
CA SER A 149 -9.54 -23.83 -11.08
C SER A 149 -8.67 -22.91 -10.22
N ILE A 150 -7.57 -23.43 -9.66
CA ILE A 150 -6.56 -22.61 -8.97
C ILE A 150 -5.94 -21.60 -9.96
N ALA A 151 -5.52 -22.07 -11.14
CA ALA A 151 -4.96 -21.19 -12.17
C ALA A 151 -5.96 -20.12 -12.64
N GLN A 152 -7.23 -20.49 -12.86
CA GLN A 152 -8.30 -19.54 -13.24
C GLN A 152 -8.54 -18.48 -12.16
N THR A 153 -8.58 -18.89 -10.89
CA THR A 153 -8.77 -17.96 -9.76
C THR A 153 -7.59 -16.99 -9.63
N LEU A 154 -6.36 -17.47 -9.77
CA LEU A 154 -5.15 -16.63 -9.76
C LEU A 154 -5.14 -15.66 -10.94
N GLN A 155 -5.55 -16.10 -12.13
CA GLN A 155 -5.63 -15.22 -13.30
C GLN A 155 -6.69 -14.13 -13.11
N ALA A 156 -7.88 -14.46 -12.60
CA ALA A 156 -8.90 -13.46 -12.32
C ALA A 156 -8.43 -12.44 -11.26
N SER A 157 -7.73 -12.89 -10.22
CA SER A 157 -7.10 -12.03 -9.22
C SER A 157 -6.03 -11.12 -9.83
N ALA A 158 -5.23 -11.64 -10.77
CA ALA A 158 -4.20 -10.85 -11.46
C ALA A 158 -4.82 -9.74 -12.32
N ASP A 159 -5.87 -10.07 -13.10
CA ASP A 159 -6.61 -9.10 -13.92
C ASP A 159 -7.24 -8.01 -13.03
N PHE A 160 -7.85 -8.41 -11.91
CA PHE A 160 -8.41 -7.51 -10.92
C PHE A 160 -7.37 -6.55 -10.32
N LYS A 161 -6.22 -7.10 -9.88
CA LYS A 161 -5.09 -6.32 -9.36
C LYS A 161 -4.53 -5.34 -10.40
N GLN A 162 -4.50 -5.74 -11.67
CA GLN A 162 -4.04 -4.89 -12.76
C GLN A 162 -4.99 -3.71 -13.00
N GLN A 163 -6.30 -3.95 -13.02
CA GLN A 163 -7.29 -2.87 -13.18
C GLN A 163 -7.19 -1.80 -12.09
N LEU A 164 -6.91 -2.20 -10.84
CA LEU A 164 -6.71 -1.24 -9.74
C LEU A 164 -5.46 -0.38 -9.94
N ARG A 165 -4.36 -0.97 -10.44
CA ARG A 165 -3.13 -0.26 -10.78
C ARG A 165 -3.35 0.74 -11.90
N ASP A 166 -4.01 0.30 -12.97
CA ASP A 166 -4.32 1.15 -14.12
C ASP A 166 -5.18 2.33 -13.67
N THR A 167 -6.21 2.07 -12.86
CA THR A 167 -7.08 3.12 -12.30
C THR A 167 -6.29 4.14 -11.47
N ALA A 168 -5.39 3.70 -10.57
CA ALA A 168 -4.58 4.61 -9.77
C ALA A 168 -3.61 5.46 -10.61
N LEU A 169 -2.98 4.85 -11.61
CA LEU A 169 -2.03 5.53 -12.49
C LEU A 169 -2.71 6.50 -13.45
N ASP A 170 -3.87 6.13 -14.00
CA ASP A 170 -4.65 7.00 -14.88
C ASP A 170 -5.18 8.23 -14.10
N ASN A 171 -5.66 8.05 -12.87
CA ASN A 171 -6.03 9.17 -11.99
C ASN A 171 -4.83 10.10 -11.72
N ALA A 172 -3.64 9.54 -11.45
CA ALA A 172 -2.44 10.33 -11.25
C ALA A 172 -2.04 11.12 -12.50
N ASP A 173 -2.11 10.46 -13.66
CA ASP A 173 -1.85 11.06 -14.96
C ASP A 173 -2.80 12.24 -15.24
N ASP A 174 -4.09 12.08 -14.96
CA ASP A 174 -5.10 13.11 -15.16
C ASP A 174 -4.92 14.30 -14.21
N LEU A 175 -4.60 14.04 -12.93
CA LEU A 175 -4.23 15.07 -11.96
C LEU A 175 -3.08 15.93 -12.48
N PHE A 176 -1.98 15.33 -12.93
CA PHE A 176 -0.80 16.08 -13.36
C PHE A 176 -0.93 16.73 -14.74
N LYS A 177 -1.86 16.29 -15.59
CA LYS A 177 -2.13 16.90 -16.91
C LYS A 177 -3.01 18.14 -16.83
N THR A 178 -3.98 18.15 -15.92
CA THR A 178 -5.06 19.15 -15.90
C THR A 178 -4.77 20.37 -15.02
N MET A 179 -3.64 20.36 -14.32
CA MET A 179 -3.42 21.20 -13.15
C MET A 179 -2.37 22.28 -13.38
N ASP A 180 -2.75 23.52 -13.06
CA ASP A 180 -1.82 24.65 -12.92
C ASP A 180 -1.78 25.12 -11.45
N GLU A 181 -1.19 24.27 -10.62
CA GLU A 181 -1.03 24.52 -9.17
C GLU A 181 -0.24 25.80 -8.90
N GLY A 182 0.81 26.04 -9.69
CA GLY A 182 1.65 27.23 -9.58
C GLY A 182 0.83 28.51 -9.80
N GLU A 183 -0.05 28.52 -10.80
CA GLU A 183 -0.94 29.66 -11.02
C GLU A 183 -1.94 29.85 -9.87
N LEU A 184 -2.55 28.78 -9.36
CA LEU A 184 -3.50 28.87 -8.24
C LEU A 184 -2.84 29.45 -6.98
N LEU A 185 -1.66 28.94 -6.59
CA LEU A 185 -0.91 29.47 -5.45
C LEU A 185 -0.53 30.94 -5.66
N ASN A 186 -0.11 31.32 -6.86
CA ASN A 186 0.21 32.72 -7.18
C ASN A 186 -1.03 33.63 -7.10
N ARG A 187 -2.19 33.17 -7.55
CA ARG A 187 -3.46 33.91 -7.42
C ARG A 187 -3.84 34.12 -5.95
N MET A 188 -3.68 33.10 -5.11
CA MET A 188 -3.86 33.22 -3.65
C MET A 188 -2.88 34.23 -3.04
N LYS A 189 -1.60 34.17 -3.42
CA LYS A 189 -0.56 35.11 -2.96
C LYS A 189 -0.91 36.55 -3.31
N ASN A 190 -1.36 36.80 -4.53
CA ASN A 190 -1.77 38.13 -4.99
C ASN A 190 -2.99 38.65 -4.24
N ALA A 191 -4.02 37.82 -4.01
CA ALA A 191 -5.19 38.20 -3.22
C ALA A 191 -4.82 38.51 -1.76
N ALA A 192 -3.99 37.68 -1.14
CA ALA A 192 -3.49 37.90 0.23
C ALA A 192 -2.66 39.19 0.34
N LEU A 193 -1.76 39.47 -0.61
CA LEU A 193 -0.97 40.71 -0.63
C LEU A 193 -1.82 41.97 -0.85
N ALA A 194 -2.96 41.84 -1.53
CA ALA A 194 -3.94 42.92 -1.70
C ALA A 194 -4.84 43.13 -0.47
N GLY A 195 -4.82 42.22 0.51
CA GLY A 195 -5.76 42.22 1.64
C GLY A 195 -7.21 41.90 1.22
N ASP A 196 -7.40 41.27 0.05
CA ASP A 196 -8.71 40.93 -0.49
C ASP A 196 -9.17 39.57 0.05
N GLN A 197 -9.83 39.63 1.22
CA GLN A 197 -10.27 38.43 1.94
C GLN A 197 -11.30 37.60 1.15
N ALA A 198 -12.24 38.27 0.48
CA ALA A 198 -13.31 37.58 -0.26
C ALA A 198 -12.73 36.78 -1.44
N ARG A 199 -11.80 37.39 -2.18
CA ARG A 199 -11.13 36.71 -3.29
C ARG A 199 -10.18 35.61 -2.81
N LEU A 200 -9.52 35.82 -1.67
CA LEU A 200 -8.68 34.79 -1.07
C LEU A 200 -9.51 33.56 -0.64
N GLU A 201 -10.71 33.77 -0.10
CA GLU A 201 -11.62 32.68 0.30
C GLU A 201 -12.03 31.84 -0.92
N GLU A 202 -12.44 32.48 -2.02
CA GLU A 202 -12.76 31.78 -3.29
C GLU A 202 -11.59 30.93 -3.80
N TYR A 203 -10.36 31.47 -3.76
CA TYR A 203 -9.18 30.70 -4.16
C TYR A 203 -8.79 29.62 -3.15
N SER A 204 -9.09 29.82 -1.87
CA SER A 204 -8.82 28.82 -0.82
C SER A 204 -9.73 27.61 -0.95
N GLU A 205 -10.99 27.80 -1.35
CA GLU A 205 -11.91 26.68 -1.66
C GLU A 205 -11.39 25.85 -2.83
N LYS A 206 -11.00 26.50 -3.93
CA LYS A 206 -10.40 25.82 -5.09
C LYS A 206 -9.10 25.08 -4.73
N PHE A 207 -8.29 25.67 -3.85
CA PHE A 207 -7.08 25.01 -3.35
C PHE A 207 -7.43 23.80 -2.46
N ALA A 208 -8.47 23.89 -1.64
CA ALA A 208 -8.91 22.77 -0.80
C ALA A 208 -9.40 21.60 -1.65
N GLU A 209 -10.21 21.84 -2.68
CA GLU A 209 -10.63 20.82 -3.66
C GLU A 209 -9.43 20.19 -4.36
N HIS A 210 -8.46 21.02 -4.76
CA HIS A 210 -7.24 20.54 -5.37
C HIS A 210 -6.41 19.68 -4.41
N ALA A 211 -6.26 20.12 -3.15
CA ALA A 211 -5.54 19.37 -2.14
C ALA A 211 -6.20 18.02 -1.81
N GLU A 212 -7.53 17.98 -1.80
CA GLU A 212 -8.31 16.73 -1.69
C GLU A 212 -8.03 15.78 -2.85
N HIS A 213 -8.01 16.29 -4.09
CA HIS A 213 -7.69 15.48 -5.27
C HIS A 213 -6.26 14.89 -5.20
N VAL A 214 -5.26 15.69 -4.83
CA VAL A 214 -3.88 15.21 -4.66
C VAL A 214 -3.81 14.13 -3.58
N GLN A 215 -4.51 14.34 -2.47
CA GLN A 215 -4.55 13.38 -1.37
C GLN A 215 -5.21 12.06 -1.80
N GLU A 216 -6.31 12.13 -2.54
CA GLU A 216 -7.01 10.97 -3.07
C GLU A 216 -6.11 10.14 -3.99
N VAL A 217 -5.43 10.78 -4.95
CA VAL A 217 -4.46 10.11 -5.82
C VAL A 217 -3.34 9.44 -5.02
N CYS A 218 -2.78 10.14 -4.01
CA CYS A 218 -1.77 9.59 -3.13
C CYS A 218 -2.27 8.33 -2.40
N ARG A 219 -3.53 8.34 -1.93
CA ARG A 219 -4.17 7.19 -1.29
C ARG A 219 -4.32 6.03 -2.26
N LEU A 220 -4.84 6.23 -3.47
CA LEU A 220 -4.96 5.16 -4.46
C LEU A 220 -3.60 4.53 -4.81
N LEU A 221 -2.57 5.35 -4.99
CA LEU A 221 -1.19 4.89 -5.21
C LEU A 221 -0.65 4.06 -4.03
N PHE A 222 -0.96 4.47 -2.80
CA PHE A 222 -0.65 3.70 -1.59
C PHE A 222 -1.32 2.32 -1.59
N HIS A 223 -2.60 2.21 -1.99
CA HIS A 223 -3.31 0.93 -2.02
C HIS A 223 -2.74 -0.07 -3.06
N VAL A 224 -2.14 0.41 -4.14
CA VAL A 224 -1.54 -0.45 -5.19
C VAL A 224 -0.03 -0.67 -5.05
N ALA A 225 0.62 0.04 -4.11
CA ALA A 225 2.05 -0.05 -3.87
C ALA A 225 2.48 -1.49 -3.52
N SER A 226 3.41 -2.04 -4.31
CA SER A 226 3.82 -3.45 -4.23
C SER A 226 4.99 -3.74 -3.28
N THR A 227 5.64 -2.70 -2.75
CA THR A 227 6.78 -2.81 -1.84
C THR A 227 6.50 -2.08 -0.55
N GLU A 228 7.07 -2.57 0.56
CA GLU A 228 6.92 -1.93 1.87
C GLU A 228 7.47 -0.49 1.87
N ALA A 229 8.58 -0.25 1.15
CA ALA A 229 9.15 1.09 1.03
C ALA A 229 8.15 2.09 0.43
N LEU A 230 7.48 1.72 -0.68
CA LEU A 230 6.45 2.57 -1.29
C LEU A 230 5.22 2.71 -0.42
N GLN A 231 4.83 1.66 0.31
CA GLN A 231 3.71 1.72 1.24
C GLN A 231 3.99 2.69 2.41
N VAL A 232 5.21 2.66 2.96
CA VAL A 232 5.63 3.60 4.01
C VAL A 232 5.67 5.03 3.46
N THR A 233 6.30 5.24 2.31
CA THR A 233 6.36 6.56 1.67
C THR A 233 4.96 7.10 1.37
N GLY A 234 4.11 6.34 0.68
CA GLY A 234 2.76 6.76 0.33
C GLY A 234 1.91 7.07 1.55
N LYS A 235 2.00 6.27 2.62
CA LYS A 235 1.29 6.52 3.87
C LYS A 235 1.76 7.81 4.55
N ASN A 236 3.06 8.03 4.61
CA ASN A 236 3.63 9.24 5.21
C ASN A 236 3.27 10.48 4.39
N THR A 237 3.33 10.40 3.06
CA THR A 237 2.94 11.49 2.16
C THR A 237 1.46 11.83 2.29
N ASP A 238 0.54 10.85 2.35
CA ASP A 238 -0.89 11.08 2.61
C ASP A 238 -1.13 11.80 3.94
N ALA A 239 -0.45 11.38 5.01
CA ALA A 239 -0.56 12.02 6.33
C ALA A 239 -0.06 13.48 6.28
N CYS A 240 1.06 13.74 5.59
CA CYS A 240 1.57 15.08 5.39
C CYS A 240 0.62 15.96 4.57
N LEU A 241 0.08 15.47 3.45
CA LEU A 241 -0.85 16.20 2.60
C LEU A 241 -2.08 16.67 3.38
N LYS A 242 -2.66 15.79 4.19
CA LYS A 242 -3.80 16.10 5.06
C LYS A 242 -3.50 17.25 6.02
N VAL A 243 -2.31 17.24 6.61
CA VAL A 243 -1.89 18.28 7.56
C VAL A 243 -1.60 19.59 6.83
N TYR A 244 -0.70 19.55 5.86
CA TYR A 244 -0.14 20.76 5.25
C TYR A 244 -1.10 21.46 4.30
N GLY A 245 -2.04 20.76 3.65
CA GLY A 245 -3.08 21.40 2.85
C GLY A 245 -3.83 22.49 3.63
N SER A 246 -4.27 22.19 4.85
CA SER A 246 -4.93 23.19 5.72
C SER A 246 -3.99 24.31 6.21
N GLN A 247 -2.69 24.02 6.37
CA GLN A 247 -1.72 25.01 6.85
C GLN A 247 -1.37 26.04 5.78
N VAL A 248 -1.36 25.65 4.50
CA VAL A 248 -1.17 26.57 3.37
C VAL A 248 -2.25 27.65 3.38
N ILE A 249 -3.53 27.26 3.48
CA ILE A 249 -4.65 28.20 3.57
C ILE A 249 -4.48 29.15 4.77
N SER A 250 -4.13 28.59 5.94
CA SER A 250 -3.91 29.37 7.17
C SER A 250 -2.77 30.39 7.03
N ALA A 251 -1.71 30.04 6.30
CA ALA A 251 -0.60 30.95 6.02
C ALA A 251 -1.05 32.12 5.14
N TYR A 252 -1.83 31.86 4.10
CA TYR A 252 -2.39 32.91 3.24
C TYR A 252 -3.37 33.83 3.97
N GLN A 253 -4.24 33.29 4.82
CA GLN A 253 -5.16 34.09 5.65
C GLN A 253 -4.41 35.02 6.60
N THR A 254 -3.31 34.53 7.19
CA THR A 254 -2.42 35.35 8.03
C THR A 254 -1.77 36.47 7.23
N LEU A 255 -1.30 36.19 6.01
CA LEU A 255 -0.75 37.20 5.11
C LEU A 255 -1.81 38.23 4.69
N CYS A 256 -3.05 37.81 4.43
CA CYS A 256 -4.16 38.69 4.08
C CYS A 256 -4.49 39.67 5.20
N THR A 257 -4.43 39.21 6.45
CA THR A 257 -4.65 40.06 7.64
C THR A 257 -3.48 41.03 7.86
N HIS A 258 -2.26 40.66 7.46
CA HIS A 258 -1.05 41.46 7.66
C HIS A 258 -0.17 41.59 6.38
N PRO A 259 -0.64 42.27 5.32
CA PRO A 259 0.01 42.22 4.00
C PRO A 259 1.41 42.83 3.95
N MET A 260 1.74 43.73 4.89
CA MET A 260 3.04 44.39 4.99
C MET A 260 4.05 43.61 5.85
N SER A 261 3.60 42.56 6.55
CA SER A 261 4.46 41.78 7.43
C SER A 261 5.45 40.93 6.63
N LYS A 262 6.75 41.19 6.80
CA LYS A 262 7.81 40.37 6.21
C LYS A 262 7.72 38.90 6.65
N ILE A 263 7.45 38.68 7.95
CA ILE A 263 7.32 37.34 8.53
C ILE A 263 6.14 36.58 7.91
N ALA A 264 5.01 37.25 7.66
CA ALA A 264 3.86 36.60 7.05
C ALA A 264 4.13 36.20 5.58
N LYS A 265 4.90 37.01 4.85
CA LYS A 265 5.33 36.70 3.47
C LYS A 265 6.26 35.48 3.45
N GLU A 266 7.28 35.47 4.29
CA GLU A 266 8.21 34.34 4.44
C GLU A 266 7.47 33.06 4.86
N ASN A 267 6.49 33.17 5.76
CA ASN A 267 5.68 32.03 6.19
C ASN A 267 4.88 31.40 5.02
N VAL A 268 4.27 32.21 4.16
CA VAL A 268 3.58 31.71 2.96
C VAL A 268 4.55 31.00 2.03
N GLU A 269 5.75 31.56 1.81
CA GLU A 269 6.76 30.94 0.95
C GLU A 269 7.19 29.55 1.45
N VAL A 270 7.43 29.42 2.76
CA VAL A 270 7.76 28.12 3.37
C VAL A 270 6.63 27.09 3.16
N PHE A 271 5.37 27.47 3.40
CA PHE A 271 4.26 26.53 3.23
C PHE A 271 3.97 26.20 1.77
N MET A 272 4.21 27.14 0.84
CA MET A 272 4.17 26.86 -0.61
C MET A 272 5.23 25.84 -1.00
N ASP A 273 6.47 26.01 -0.54
CA ASP A 273 7.58 25.10 -0.86
C ASP A 273 7.32 23.69 -0.30
N VAL A 274 6.80 23.60 0.94
CA VAL A 274 6.39 22.32 1.54
C VAL A 274 5.30 21.64 0.71
N TRP A 275 4.27 22.38 0.32
CA TRP A 275 3.17 21.82 -0.46
C TRP A 275 3.64 21.32 -1.84
N GLN A 276 4.43 22.12 -2.57
CA GLN A 276 5.00 21.72 -3.86
C GLN A 276 5.92 20.49 -3.73
N SER A 277 6.69 20.41 -2.64
CA SER A 277 7.49 19.21 -2.34
C SER A 277 6.61 17.97 -2.18
N LEU A 278 5.50 18.07 -1.44
CA LEU A 278 4.58 16.93 -1.25
C LEU A 278 3.92 16.50 -2.56
N VAL A 279 3.50 17.45 -3.40
CA VAL A 279 2.97 17.13 -4.73
C VAL A 279 4.03 16.44 -5.59
N SER A 280 5.29 16.89 -5.51
CA SER A 280 6.42 16.24 -6.18
C SER A 280 6.65 14.81 -5.68
N ASP A 281 6.50 14.57 -4.38
CA ASP A 281 6.59 13.23 -3.77
C ASP A 281 5.48 12.31 -4.30
N VAL A 282 4.25 12.81 -4.48
CA VAL A 282 3.16 12.02 -5.11
C VAL A 282 3.50 11.70 -6.57
N ALA A 283 4.06 12.64 -7.32
CA ALA A 283 4.49 12.40 -8.70
C ALA A 283 5.65 11.39 -8.79
N ALA A 284 6.58 11.41 -7.82
CA ALA A 284 7.62 10.39 -7.70
C ALA A 284 7.02 9.01 -7.37
N LEU A 285 6.12 8.94 -6.39
CA LEU A 285 5.39 7.73 -6.02
C LEU A 285 4.66 7.11 -7.22
N SER A 286 3.94 7.92 -8.00
CA SER A 286 3.26 7.46 -9.22
C SER A 286 4.22 6.82 -10.23
N ARG A 287 5.35 7.49 -10.50
CA ARG A 287 6.37 6.97 -11.42
C ARG A 287 6.98 5.66 -10.93
N GLU A 288 7.29 5.54 -9.64
CA GLU A 288 7.86 4.32 -9.06
C GLU A 288 6.85 3.16 -9.08
N VAL A 289 5.59 3.41 -8.72
CA VAL A 289 4.50 2.42 -8.85
C VAL A 289 4.37 1.96 -10.30
N GLY A 290 4.33 2.90 -11.25
CA GLY A 290 4.23 2.60 -12.68
C GLY A 290 5.41 1.76 -13.20
N GLN A 291 6.64 2.06 -12.78
CA GLN A 291 7.83 1.28 -13.15
C GLN A 291 7.76 -0.16 -12.65
N LEU A 292 7.38 -0.36 -11.38
CA LEU A 292 7.26 -1.70 -10.81
C LEU A 292 6.14 -2.52 -11.45
N CYS A 293 5.03 -1.89 -11.83
CA CYS A 293 3.95 -2.57 -12.55
C CYS A 293 4.44 -3.12 -13.91
N ARG A 294 5.23 -2.34 -14.65
CA ARG A 294 5.83 -2.77 -15.94
C ARG A 294 6.86 -3.88 -15.76
N ALA A 295 7.69 -3.80 -14.72
CA ALA A 295 8.69 -4.83 -14.42
C ALA A 295 8.05 -6.20 -14.16
N THR A 296 6.94 -6.24 -13.40
CA THR A 296 6.19 -7.49 -13.16
C THR A 296 5.55 -8.08 -14.42
N GLY A 297 5.35 -7.30 -15.49
CA GLY A 297 4.80 -7.79 -16.77
C GLY A 297 5.84 -8.37 -17.73
N GLN A 298 7.15 -8.17 -17.49
CA GLN A 298 8.23 -8.60 -18.39
C GLN A 298 9.03 -9.81 -17.87
N ASP A 299 8.86 -10.20 -16.60
CA ASP A 299 9.56 -11.36 -16.03
C ASP A 299 8.68 -12.63 -16.03
N ALA A 300 8.54 -13.20 -17.22
CA ALA A 300 8.46 -14.66 -17.36
C ALA A 300 9.14 -15.13 -18.66
N PRO A 301 10.47 -15.29 -18.65
CA PRO A 301 11.09 -16.39 -19.36
C PRO A 301 11.73 -17.34 -18.36
N GLY A 302 11.17 -18.56 -18.31
CA GLY A 302 11.87 -19.82 -18.09
C GLY A 302 13.00 -19.85 -17.07
N TYR A 303 12.70 -20.46 -15.93
CA TYR A 303 13.57 -21.44 -15.26
C TYR A 303 15.07 -21.20 -15.49
N LEU A 304 15.69 -20.41 -14.60
CA LEU A 304 17.15 -20.37 -14.44
C LEU A 304 17.61 -21.78 -14.08
N SER A 305 17.84 -22.58 -15.11
CA SER A 305 18.53 -23.84 -15.01
C SER A 305 19.93 -23.52 -14.53
N LEU A 306 20.22 -23.96 -13.31
CA LEU A 306 21.58 -23.96 -12.77
C LEU A 306 22.54 -24.48 -13.84
N PRO A 307 23.72 -23.86 -14.03
CA PRO A 307 24.66 -24.30 -15.04
C PRO A 307 25.00 -25.77 -14.79
N ARG A 308 24.61 -26.66 -15.71
CA ARG A 308 25.04 -28.05 -15.67
C ARG A 308 26.57 -28.07 -15.71
N PRO A 309 27.25 -28.76 -14.78
CA PRO A 309 28.70 -28.90 -14.83
C PRO A 309 29.13 -29.57 -16.14
N GLY A 310 29.55 -28.74 -17.09
CA GLY A 310 30.14 -29.15 -18.35
C GLY A 310 31.56 -29.66 -18.11
N ARG A 311 31.81 -30.87 -18.59
CA ARG A 311 33.11 -31.54 -18.66
C ARG A 311 34.24 -30.59 -19.10
N HIS A 312 35.17 -30.31 -18.21
CA HIS A 312 36.56 -30.01 -18.59
C HIS A 312 37.49 -31.02 -17.95
N GLY A 313 38.27 -31.67 -18.81
CA GLY A 313 39.26 -32.67 -18.43
C GLY A 313 40.38 -32.07 -17.57
N THR A 314 40.79 -32.88 -16.60
CA THR A 314 42.19 -33.11 -16.18
C THR A 314 43.25 -32.21 -16.84
N THR A 315 44.00 -31.43 -16.07
CA THR A 315 45.37 -31.81 -15.65
C THR A 315 45.76 -31.07 -14.37
N SER A 316 46.33 -31.82 -13.45
CA SER A 316 46.90 -31.42 -12.17
C SER A 316 48.25 -30.71 -12.35
N LYS A 317 48.46 -29.59 -11.66
CA LYS A 317 49.80 -29.13 -11.30
C LYS A 317 50.01 -29.40 -9.80
N PRO A 318 51.04 -30.17 -9.39
CA PRO A 318 51.31 -30.40 -7.98
C PRO A 318 52.00 -29.18 -7.36
N LEU A 319 51.50 -28.75 -6.20
CA LEU A 319 52.13 -27.76 -5.33
C LEU A 319 53.33 -28.40 -4.62
N LYS A 320 54.50 -27.73 -4.65
CA LYS A 320 55.70 -28.10 -3.89
C LYS A 320 55.46 -27.88 -2.38
N PRO A 321 55.86 -28.80 -1.50
CA PRO A 321 55.79 -28.59 -0.06
C PRO A 321 56.96 -27.71 0.42
N ALA A 322 56.65 -26.61 1.12
CA ALA A 322 57.63 -25.81 1.85
C ALA A 322 57.94 -26.48 3.19
N LYS A 323 59.22 -26.70 3.48
CA LYS A 323 59.70 -27.20 4.78
C LYS A 323 59.73 -26.04 5.78
N LEU A 324 59.22 -26.30 6.99
CA LEU A 324 59.37 -25.47 8.18
C LEU A 324 60.75 -25.79 8.79
N ASP A 325 61.63 -24.81 8.86
CA ASP A 325 62.87 -24.91 9.63
C ASP A 325 62.61 -24.62 11.11
N THR A 326 63.14 -25.50 11.95
CA THR A 326 63.11 -25.40 13.42
C THR A 326 64.43 -24.77 13.85
N GLU A 327 64.37 -23.69 14.62
CA GLU A 327 65.55 -23.00 15.13
C GLU A 327 66.04 -23.58 16.48
N VAL A 328 67.37 -23.57 16.63
CA VAL A 328 68.21 -23.64 17.83
C VAL A 328 68.39 -25.01 18.51
N LEU A 329 69.61 -25.55 18.35
CA LEU A 329 70.71 -25.27 19.29
C LEU A 329 71.87 -24.58 18.55
#